data_AF-A0AAD9D884-F1
#
_entry.id   AF-A0AAD9D884-F1
#
_cell.length_a   1.000
_cell.length_b   1.000
_cell.length_c   1.000
_cell.angle_alpha   90.00
_cell.angle_beta   90.00
_cell.angle_gamma   90.00
#
_symmetry.space_group_name_H-M   'P 1'
#
loop_
_entity.id
_entity.type
_entity.pdbx_description
1 polymer ?
#
loop_
_entity_poly.entity_id
_entity_poly.type
_entity_poly.pdbx_seq_one_letter_code
_entity_poly.pdbx_strand_id
1 'polypeptide(L)'
;MALILSLGLKQSTVGVSLLYSLVFGYETEDVVLSPMTKSQSPSEFWGRQWNVAVHLGLKNGVFKPIRYLTNSKLMGVLAAFVVSGIIHEYVNLVIFSRTGIEFKWKYMIFFGYNACLLFAEHTFGSIEIVQNIVSKLPKPLITALVLCTALPVAHLFTGDWIVHGYFDAVMYAEPTILCRSL
;
A
#
# COMPACT_ATOMS: atom_id res chain seq x y z
N MET A 1 5.76 6.71 9.51
CA MET A 1 5.54 7.15 8.12
C MET A 1 4.38 6.44 7.43
N ALA A 2 4.38 5.10 7.34
CA ALA A 2 3.28 4.37 6.70
C ALA A 2 1.89 4.69 7.29
N LEU A 3 1.78 4.90 8.61
CA LEU A 3 0.54 5.36 9.25
C LEU A 3 0.10 6.74 8.73
N ILE A 4 1.01 7.73 8.69
CA ILE A 4 0.72 9.09 8.20
C ILE A 4 0.27 9.03 6.74
N LEU A 5 0.97 8.27 5.89
CA LEU A 5 0.58 8.06 4.51
C LEU A 5 -0.81 7.40 4.39
N SER A 6 -1.11 6.42 5.24
CA SER A 6 -2.42 5.75 5.25
C SER A 6 -3.55 6.70 5.65
N LEU A 7 -3.31 7.59 6.60
CA LEU A 7 -4.26 8.62 7.03
C LEU A 7 -4.45 9.69 5.95
N GLY A 8 -3.36 10.18 5.36
CA GLY A 8 -3.41 11.16 4.27
C GLY A 8 -4.12 10.61 3.02
N LEU A 9 -3.93 9.34 2.69
CA LEU A 9 -4.68 8.68 1.61
C LEU A 9 -6.18 8.59 1.95
N LYS A 10 -6.52 8.16 3.17
CA LYS A 10 -7.92 8.07 3.59
C LYS A 10 -8.61 9.44 3.56
N GLN A 11 -7.93 10.46 4.05
CA GLN A 11 -8.45 11.81 4.11
C GLN A 11 -8.60 12.45 2.74
N SER A 12 -7.60 12.28 1.86
CA SER A 12 -7.67 12.84 0.50
C SER A 12 -8.83 12.25 -0.31
N THR A 13 -9.27 11.02 -0.02
CA THR A 13 -10.46 10.45 -0.66
C THR A 13 -11.78 11.01 -0.18
N VAL A 14 -11.88 11.59 1.04
CA VAL A 14 -13.15 12.12 1.56
C VAL A 14 -13.72 13.21 0.66
N GLY A 15 -12.88 14.12 0.17
CA GLY A 15 -13.32 15.20 -0.72
C GLY A 15 -13.82 14.67 -2.07
N VAL A 16 -13.10 13.71 -2.65
CA VAL A 16 -13.49 13.06 -3.92
C VAL A 16 -14.79 12.28 -3.74
N SER A 17 -14.91 11.55 -2.64
CA SER A 17 -16.11 10.81 -2.26
C SER A 17 -17.32 11.71 -2.10
N LEU A 18 -17.18 12.83 -1.37
CA LEU A 18 -18.25 13.80 -1.20
C LEU A 18 -18.72 14.36 -2.55
N LEU A 19 -17.80 14.80 -3.40
CA LEU A 19 -18.13 15.29 -4.73
C LEU A 19 -18.83 14.22 -5.58
N TYR A 20 -18.33 12.99 -5.55
CA TYR A 20 -18.93 11.88 -6.28
C TYR A 20 -20.35 11.58 -5.80
N SER A 21 -20.57 11.54 -4.48
CA SER A 21 -21.89 11.33 -3.88
C SER A 21 -22.85 12.47 -4.18
N LEU A 22 -22.40 13.73 -4.16
CA LEU A 22 -23.25 14.88 -4.47
C LEU A 22 -23.64 14.94 -5.95
N VAL A 23 -22.71 14.60 -6.86
CA VAL A 23 -22.95 14.70 -8.31
C VAL A 23 -23.71 13.50 -8.85
N PHE A 24 -23.41 12.29 -8.37
CA PHE A 24 -23.93 11.05 -8.93
C PHE A 24 -24.89 10.28 -8.00
N GLY A 25 -25.01 10.68 -6.72
CA GLY A 25 -25.90 10.02 -5.76
C GLY A 25 -25.44 8.63 -5.30
N TYR A 26 -24.17 8.27 -5.54
CA TYR A 26 -23.61 6.97 -5.14
C TYR A 26 -22.75 7.07 -3.89
N GLU A 27 -22.83 6.05 -3.04
CA GLU A 27 -21.89 5.85 -1.94
C GLU A 27 -20.56 5.30 -2.46
N THR A 28 -19.46 5.79 -1.91
CA THR A 28 -18.10 5.35 -2.25
C THR A 28 -17.53 4.49 -1.13
N GLU A 29 -16.73 3.48 -1.48
CA GLU A 29 -15.98 2.70 -0.50
C GLU A 29 -14.65 3.38 -0.11
N ASP A 30 -14.22 3.13 1.13
CA ASP A 30 -12.91 3.58 1.64
C ASP A 30 -11.77 2.90 0.87
N VAL A 31 -10.78 3.68 0.42
CA VAL A 31 -9.59 3.14 -0.25
C VAL A 31 -8.55 2.57 0.72
N VAL A 32 -8.56 3.01 1.98
CA VAL A 32 -7.70 2.50 3.06
C VAL A 32 -8.59 2.16 4.25
N LEU A 33 -8.58 0.87 4.64
CA LEU A 33 -9.40 0.36 5.72
C LEU A 33 -8.68 0.47 7.08
N SER A 34 -8.02 -0.60 7.53
CA SER A 34 -7.29 -0.60 8.81
C SER A 34 -6.01 -1.43 8.73
N PRO A 35 -5.08 -1.10 7.81
CA PRO A 35 -3.90 -1.92 7.56
C PRO A 35 -2.98 -2.04 8.77
N MET A 36 -2.92 -1.02 9.63
CA MET A 36 -2.02 -0.98 10.80
C MET A 36 -2.55 -1.75 12.01
N THR A 37 -3.84 -2.10 12.04
CA THR A 37 -4.48 -2.69 13.23
C THR A 37 -5.19 -4.02 12.96
N LYS A 38 -5.58 -4.29 11.71
CA LYS A 38 -6.37 -5.48 11.37
C LYS A 38 -5.67 -6.48 10.46
N SER A 39 -4.57 -6.11 9.78
CA SER A 39 -3.90 -7.02 8.84
C SER A 39 -3.38 -8.26 9.55
N GLN A 40 -3.85 -9.44 9.14
CA GLN A 40 -3.40 -10.73 9.67
C GLN A 40 -2.40 -11.43 8.74
N SER A 41 -2.14 -10.88 7.56
CA SER A 41 -1.09 -11.37 6.67
C SER A 41 -0.58 -10.26 5.71
N PRO A 42 0.64 -10.39 5.14
CA PRO A 42 1.14 -9.45 4.13
C PRO A 42 0.23 -9.34 2.90
N SER A 43 -0.34 -10.47 2.45
CA SER A 43 -1.34 -10.51 1.37
C SER A 43 -2.61 -9.74 1.73
N GLU A 44 -3.08 -9.83 2.97
CA GLU A 44 -4.24 -9.06 3.44
C GLU A 44 -3.90 -7.57 3.54
N PHE A 45 -2.71 -7.23 4.06
CA PHE A 45 -2.22 -5.87 4.17
C PHE A 45 -2.27 -5.16 2.81
N TRP A 46 -1.61 -5.73 1.79
CA TRP A 46 -1.52 -5.10 0.46
C TRP A 46 -2.75 -5.32 -0.44
N GLY A 47 -3.52 -6.39 -0.20
CA GLY A 47 -4.61 -6.78 -1.09
C GLY A 47 -5.99 -6.32 -0.65
N ARG A 48 -6.20 -6.09 0.64
CA ARG A 48 -7.54 -5.80 1.19
C ARG A 48 -7.59 -4.61 2.13
N GLN A 49 -6.46 -4.22 2.72
CA GLN A 49 -6.43 -3.16 3.72
C GLN A 49 -5.79 -1.86 3.19
N TRP A 50 -4.79 -1.99 2.32
CA TRP A 50 -4.03 -0.87 1.77
C TRP A 50 -4.42 -0.57 0.32
N ASN A 51 -4.87 0.66 0.06
CA ASN A 51 -5.15 1.20 -1.27
C ASN A 51 -5.96 0.23 -2.17
N VAL A 52 -7.14 -0.16 -1.69
CA VAL A 52 -8.02 -1.16 -2.31
C VAL A 52 -8.38 -0.79 -3.74
N ALA A 53 -8.54 0.50 -4.03
CA ALA A 53 -8.79 1.00 -5.38
C ALA A 53 -7.67 0.62 -6.35
N VAL A 54 -6.40 0.89 -5.98
CA VAL A 54 -5.24 0.50 -6.81
C VAL A 54 -5.10 -1.01 -6.89
N HIS A 55 -5.34 -1.73 -5.79
CA HIS A 55 -5.35 -3.20 -5.81
C HIS A 55 -6.37 -3.75 -6.83
N LEU A 56 -7.61 -3.26 -6.82
CA LEU A 56 -8.65 -3.67 -7.75
C LEU A 56 -8.30 -3.31 -9.19
N GLY A 57 -7.74 -2.11 -9.41
CA GLY A 57 -7.23 -1.67 -10.70
C GLY A 57 -6.17 -2.62 -11.25
N LEU A 58 -5.13 -2.94 -10.48
CA LEU A 58 -4.08 -3.88 -10.89
C LEU A 58 -4.60 -5.31 -11.03
N LYS A 59 -5.54 -5.74 -10.17
CA LYS A 59 -6.13 -7.08 -10.23
C LYS A 59 -6.90 -7.30 -11.52
N ASN A 60 -7.71 -6.32 -11.92
CA ASN A 60 -8.54 -6.41 -13.12
C ASN A 60 -7.78 -6.03 -14.39
N GLY A 61 -6.88 -5.04 -14.32
CA GLY A 61 -6.14 -4.53 -15.47
C GLY A 61 -4.86 -5.28 -15.82
N VAL A 62 -4.22 -5.96 -14.85
CA VAL A 62 -2.93 -6.63 -15.06
C VAL A 62 -3.01 -8.10 -14.68
N PHE A 63 -3.35 -8.42 -13.43
CA PHE A 63 -3.28 -9.79 -12.93
C PHE A 63 -4.19 -10.76 -13.71
N LYS A 64 -5.48 -10.43 -13.85
CA LYS A 64 -6.46 -11.29 -14.55
C LYS A 64 -6.08 -11.51 -16.03
N PRO A 65 -5.78 -10.45 -16.83
CA PRO A 65 -5.33 -10.63 -18.22
C PRO A 65 -4.08 -11.48 -18.34
N ILE A 66 -3.03 -11.21 -17.56
CA ILE A 66 -1.77 -11.96 -17.66
C ILE A 66 -1.95 -13.40 -17.22
N ARG A 67 -2.72 -13.65 -16.16
CA ARG A 67 -3.06 -15.01 -15.74
C ARG A 67 -3.82 -15.76 -16.83
N TYR A 68 -4.76 -15.11 -17.51
CA TYR A 68 -5.52 -15.71 -18.61
C TYR A 68 -4.61 -16.06 -19.79
N LEU A 69 -3.68 -15.18 -20.16
CA LEU A 69 -2.76 -15.39 -21.28
C LEU A 69 -1.68 -16.45 -20.99
N THR A 70 -1.18 -16.50 -19.75
CA THR A 70 -0.04 -17.37 -19.38
C THR A 70 -0.47 -18.67 -18.69
N ASN A 71 -1.75 -18.80 -18.33
CA ASN A 71 -2.27 -19.83 -17.42
C ASN A 71 -1.54 -19.95 -16.08
N SER A 72 -0.75 -18.95 -15.69
CA SER A 72 0.07 -18.97 -14.48
C SER A 72 -0.34 -17.87 -13.51
N LYS A 73 -0.73 -18.30 -12.29
CA LYS A 73 -1.01 -17.36 -11.18
C LYS A 73 0.23 -16.56 -10.82
N LEU A 74 1.40 -17.21 -10.82
CA LEU A 74 2.67 -16.58 -10.48
C LEU A 74 3.01 -15.45 -11.46
N MET A 75 2.87 -15.70 -12.76
CA MET A 75 3.11 -14.68 -13.79
C MET A 75 2.18 -13.48 -13.62
N GLY A 76 0.90 -13.72 -13.29
CA GLY A 76 -0.05 -12.64 -13.00
C GLY A 76 0.36 -11.79 -11.80
N VAL A 77 0.84 -12.41 -10.71
CA VAL A 77 1.32 -11.69 -9.52
C VAL A 77 2.57 -10.89 -9.86
N LEU A 78 3.57 -11.51 -10.47
CA LEU A 78 4.82 -10.84 -10.85
C LEU A 78 4.56 -9.64 -11.77
N ALA A 79 3.70 -9.80 -12.78
CA ALA A 79 3.33 -8.71 -13.67
C ALA A 79 2.64 -7.56 -12.93
N ALA A 80 1.72 -7.85 -12.00
CA ALA A 80 1.04 -6.81 -11.21
C ALA A 80 2.03 -6.02 -10.34
N PHE A 81 3.01 -6.67 -9.71
CA PHE A 81 4.05 -6.01 -8.92
C PHE A 81 5.01 -5.18 -9.79
N VAL A 82 5.41 -5.69 -10.95
CA VAL A 82 6.26 -4.96 -11.90
C VAL A 82 5.55 -3.71 -12.41
N VAL A 83 4.29 -3.84 -12.86
CA VAL A 83 3.51 -2.70 -13.34
C VAL A 83 3.29 -1.68 -12.21
N SER A 84 2.99 -2.14 -10.99
CA SER A 84 2.90 -1.26 -9.82
C SER A 84 4.21 -0.50 -9.58
N GLY A 85 5.36 -1.18 -9.62
CA GLY A 85 6.66 -0.56 -9.46
C GLY A 85 6.93 0.52 -10.52
N ILE A 86 6.68 0.22 -11.79
CA ILE A 86 6.86 1.17 -12.91
C ILE A 86 5.96 2.39 -12.73
N ILE A 87 4.68 2.20 -12.37
CA ILE A 87 3.75 3.32 -12.13
C ILE A 87 4.29 4.22 -11.02
N HIS A 88 4.83 3.66 -9.94
CA HIS A 88 5.36 4.46 -8.84
C HIS A 88 6.65 5.19 -9.19
N GLU A 89 7.54 4.56 -9.96
CA GLU A 89 8.72 5.25 -10.50
C GLU A 89 8.32 6.42 -11.41
N TYR A 90 7.30 6.23 -12.26
CA TYR A 90 6.77 7.29 -13.11
C TYR A 90 6.14 8.42 -12.30
N VAL A 91 5.30 8.10 -11.31
CA VAL A 91 4.68 9.10 -10.43
C VAL A 91 5.74 9.89 -9.69
N ASN A 92 6.77 9.22 -9.16
CA ASN A 92 7.89 9.89 -8.50
C ASN A 92 8.63 10.83 -9.45
N LEU A 93 8.92 10.37 -10.67
CA LEU A 93 9.57 11.18 -11.70
C LEU A 93 8.74 12.43 -12.04
N VAL A 94 7.41 12.30 -12.16
CA VAL A 94 6.53 13.44 -12.48
C VAL A 94 6.47 14.43 -11.31
N ILE A 95 6.20 13.95 -10.10
CA ILE A 95 6.06 14.79 -8.90
C ILE A 95 7.37 15.55 -8.60
N PHE A 96 8.51 14.87 -8.75
CA PHE A 96 9.81 15.41 -8.39
C PHE A 96 10.68 15.79 -9.60
N SER A 97 10.07 15.92 -10.79
CA SER A 97 10.75 16.30 -12.03
C SER A 97 11.56 17.60 -11.90
N ARG A 98 11.09 18.53 -11.05
CA ARG A 98 11.73 19.85 -10.83
C ARG A 98 12.77 19.86 -9.72
N THR A 99 12.90 18.79 -8.93
CA THR A 99 13.84 18.72 -7.81
C THR A 99 15.12 17.96 -8.14
N GLY A 100 15.24 17.42 -9.37
CA GLY A 100 16.44 16.75 -9.85
C GLY A 100 16.65 15.35 -9.27
N ILE A 101 15.60 14.66 -8.83
CA ILE A 101 15.73 13.28 -8.34
C ILE A 101 16.24 12.38 -9.45
N GLU A 102 17.34 11.70 -9.15
CA GLU A 102 17.84 10.62 -9.98
C GLU A 102 16.92 9.40 -9.88
N PHE A 103 16.50 8.91 -11.05
CA PHE A 103 15.76 7.67 -11.20
C PHE A 103 16.61 6.48 -10.72
N LYS A 104 16.25 5.87 -9.59
CA LYS A 104 17.08 4.89 -8.85
C LYS A 104 16.41 3.54 -8.63
N TRP A 105 15.28 3.26 -9.28
CA TRP A 105 14.54 1.98 -9.16
C TRP A 105 14.18 1.60 -7.70
N LYS A 106 14.13 2.57 -6.78
CA LYS A 106 13.87 2.33 -5.35
C LYS A 106 12.49 1.73 -5.12
N TYR A 107 11.50 2.19 -5.87
CA TYR A 107 10.13 1.70 -5.80
C TYR A 107 10.06 0.28 -6.35
N MET A 108 10.76 0.01 -7.46
CA MET A 108 10.85 -1.35 -7.99
C MET A 108 11.44 -2.34 -6.96
N ILE A 109 12.49 -1.94 -6.22
CA ILE A 109 13.07 -2.76 -5.15
C ILE A 109 12.05 -2.97 -4.02
N PHE A 110 11.33 -1.91 -3.61
CA PHE A 110 10.28 -2.01 -2.59
C PHE A 110 9.17 -3.00 -2.98
N PHE A 111 8.67 -2.92 -4.21
CA PHE A 111 7.64 -3.82 -4.72
C PHE A 111 8.19 -5.24 -4.91
N GLY A 112 9.44 -5.39 -5.38
CA GLY A 112 10.11 -6.69 -5.48
C GLY A 112 10.25 -7.39 -4.13
N TYR A 113 10.66 -6.67 -3.09
CA TYR A 113 10.73 -7.21 -1.73
C TYR A 113 9.36 -7.71 -1.25
N ASN A 114 8.30 -6.93 -1.44
CA ASN A 114 6.95 -7.33 -1.05
C ASN A 114 6.41 -8.49 -1.89
N ALA A 115 6.77 -8.57 -3.18
CA ALA A 115 6.45 -9.72 -4.02
C ALA A 115 7.09 -11.01 -3.49
N CYS A 116 8.37 -10.95 -3.10
CA CYS A 116 9.07 -12.06 -2.46
C CYS A 116 8.41 -12.46 -1.13
N LEU A 117 7.99 -11.48 -0.31
CA LEU A 117 7.30 -11.74 0.94
C LEU A 117 5.96 -12.44 0.73
N LEU A 118 5.15 -12.00 -0.25
CA LEU A 118 3.88 -12.65 -0.59
C LEU A 118 4.09 -14.05 -1.16
N PHE A 119 5.16 -14.25 -1.94
CA PHE A 119 5.52 -15.58 -2.43
C PHE A 119 5.91 -16.51 -1.27
N ALA A 120 6.73 -16.03 -0.34
CA ALA A 120 7.09 -16.76 0.87
C ALA A 120 5.86 -17.07 1.74
N GLU A 121 4.94 -16.11 1.92
CA GLU A 121 3.67 -16.34 2.61
C GLU A 121 2.87 -17.47 1.93
N HIS A 122 2.81 -17.49 0.60
CA HIS A 122 2.10 -18.53 -0.14
C HIS A 122 2.75 -19.91 0.01
N THR A 123 4.09 -20.00 0.01
CA THR A 123 4.81 -21.27 0.15
C THR A 123 4.78 -21.80 1.58
N PHE A 124 5.07 -20.94 2.57
CA PHE A 124 5.14 -21.32 3.98
C PHE A 124 3.79 -21.35 4.69
N GLY A 125 2.82 -20.54 4.25
CA GLY A 125 1.47 -20.49 4.83
C GLY A 125 0.66 -21.78 4.62
N SER A 126 1.12 -22.65 3.71
CA SER A 126 0.52 -23.97 3.49
C SER A 126 1.05 -25.05 4.46
N ILE A 127 2.06 -24.72 5.29
CA ILE A 127 2.66 -25.67 6.23
C ILE A 127 1.83 -25.74 7.52
N GLU A 128 1.40 -26.95 7.90
CA GLU A 128 0.55 -27.19 9.08
C GLU A 128 1.15 -26.64 10.39
N ILE A 129 2.48 -26.77 10.55
CA ILE A 129 3.19 -26.25 11.73
C ILE A 129 3.03 -24.73 11.84
N VAL A 130 3.17 -24.02 10.71
CA VAL A 130 3.02 -22.56 10.66
C VAL A 130 1.58 -22.18 11.02
N GLN A 131 0.59 -22.88 10.46
CA GLN A 131 -0.82 -22.64 10.74
C GLN A 131 -1.17 -22.87 12.22
N ASN A 132 -0.61 -23.91 12.84
CA ASN A 132 -0.83 -24.24 14.25
C ASN A 132 -0.17 -23.22 15.20
N ILE A 133 0.96 -22.64 14.82
CA ILE A 133 1.59 -21.54 15.57
C ILE A 133 0.72 -20.29 15.45
N VAL A 134 0.39 -19.89 14.22
CA VAL A 134 -0.37 -18.65 13.95
C VAL A 134 -1.75 -18.69 14.61
N SER A 135 -2.43 -19.83 14.64
CA SER A 135 -3.76 -19.96 15.26
C SER A 135 -3.77 -19.70 16.78
N LYS A 136 -2.61 -19.83 17.44
CA LYS A 136 -2.45 -19.59 18.88
C LYS A 136 -2.00 -18.18 19.22
N LEU A 137 -1.57 -17.39 18.24
CA LEU A 137 -1.05 -16.04 18.47
C LEU A 137 -2.19 -15.01 18.61
N PRO A 138 -2.06 -14.03 19.52
CA PRO A 138 -2.98 -12.90 19.57
C PRO A 138 -2.93 -12.07 18.29
N LYS A 139 -4.09 -11.64 17.79
CA LYS A 139 -4.22 -10.82 16.57
C LYS A 139 -3.31 -9.58 16.52
N PRO A 140 -3.14 -8.80 17.61
CA PRO A 140 -2.22 -7.65 17.57
C PRO A 140 -0.77 -8.03 17.31
N LEU A 141 -0.34 -9.20 17.80
CA LEU A 141 1.02 -9.69 17.59
C LEU A 141 1.21 -10.14 16.14
N ILE A 142 0.21 -10.80 15.55
CA ILE A 142 0.23 -11.14 14.12
C ILE A 142 0.33 -9.86 13.28
N THR A 143 -0.50 -8.85 13.58
CA THR A 143 -0.42 -7.55 12.88
C THR A 143 0.95 -6.90 13.05
N ALA A 144 1.53 -6.91 14.25
CA ALA A 144 2.88 -6.40 14.46
C ALA A 144 3.91 -7.14 13.59
N LEU A 145 3.85 -8.47 13.51
CA LEU A 145 4.72 -9.28 12.66
C LEU A 145 4.55 -8.95 11.16
N VAL A 146 3.31 -8.75 10.71
CA VAL A 146 3.02 -8.31 9.33
C VAL A 146 3.65 -6.95 9.06
N LEU A 147 3.54 -5.99 9.97
CA LEU A 147 4.17 -4.68 9.81
C LEU A 147 5.70 -4.78 9.82
N CYS A 148 6.27 -5.56 10.74
CA CYS A 148 7.71 -5.79 10.84
C CYS A 148 8.29 -6.52 9.62
N THR A 149 7.47 -7.20 8.83
CA THR A 149 7.92 -7.90 7.61
C THR A 149 7.60 -7.11 6.35
N ALA A 150 6.46 -6.45 6.24
CA ALA A 150 6.07 -5.72 5.03
C ALA A 150 6.70 -4.33 4.92
N LEU A 151 7.04 -3.68 6.04
CA LEU A 151 7.48 -2.29 6.09
C LEU A 151 8.98 -1.99 6.37
N PRO A 152 9.92 -2.94 6.60
CA PRO A 152 11.34 -2.61 6.80
C PRO A 152 11.96 -1.75 5.70
N VAL A 153 11.55 -2.01 4.46
CA VAL A 153 12.02 -1.30 3.26
C VAL A 153 11.13 -0.13 2.86
N ALA A 154 10.15 0.27 3.69
CA ALA A 154 9.23 1.36 3.37
C ALA A 154 9.93 2.72 3.20
N HIS A 155 11.14 2.88 3.72
CA HIS A 155 11.99 4.04 3.49
C HIS A 155 12.42 4.19 2.03
N LEU A 156 12.49 3.11 1.25
CA LEU A 156 12.76 3.17 -0.20
C LEU A 156 11.61 3.83 -0.97
N PHE A 157 10.38 3.68 -0.46
CA PHE A 157 9.18 4.27 -1.05
C PHE A 157 8.95 5.70 -0.55
N THR A 158 9.11 5.93 0.76
CA THR A 158 8.75 7.20 1.40
C THR A 158 9.91 8.17 1.57
N GLY A 159 11.15 7.74 1.38
CA GLY A 159 12.35 8.55 1.63
C GLY A 159 12.40 9.82 0.78
N ASP A 160 12.10 9.72 -0.51
CA ASP A 160 12.11 10.88 -1.42
C ASP A 160 11.02 11.90 -1.04
N TRP A 161 9.87 11.42 -0.56
CA TRP A 161 8.76 12.24 -0.12
C TRP A 161 9.11 13.01 1.16
N ILE A 162 9.88 12.39 2.06
CA ILE A 162 10.38 13.03 3.28
C ILE A 162 11.38 14.13 2.92
N VAL A 163 12.37 13.81 2.07
CA VAL A 163 13.43 14.77 1.69
C VAL A 163 12.86 16.02 1.04
N HIS A 164 11.76 15.88 0.28
CA HIS A 164 11.10 17.00 -0.38
C HIS A 164 9.95 17.64 0.43
N GLY A 165 9.86 17.33 1.73
CA GLY A 165 8.92 18.00 2.63
C GLY A 165 7.45 17.72 2.33
N TYR A 166 7.12 16.62 1.64
CA TYR A 166 5.73 16.26 1.36
C TYR A 166 4.91 16.15 2.64
N PHE A 167 5.44 15.49 3.67
CA PHE A 167 4.74 15.29 4.92
C PHE A 167 4.60 16.58 5.73
N ASP A 168 5.57 17.50 5.62
CA ASP A 168 5.46 18.84 6.21
C ASP A 168 4.35 19.64 5.51
N ALA A 169 4.28 19.59 4.17
CA ALA A 169 3.24 20.24 3.39
C ALA A 169 1.84 19.69 3.72
N VAL A 170 1.71 18.37 3.88
CA VAL A 170 0.45 17.74 4.34
C VAL A 170 0.05 18.27 5.71
N MET A 171 0.98 18.37 6.66
CA MET A 171 0.68 18.94 7.99
C MET A 171 0.15 20.38 7.93
N TYR A 172 0.63 21.21 7.01
CA TYR A 172 0.13 22.58 6.84
C TYR A 172 -1.23 22.67 6.13
N ALA A 173 -1.56 21.68 5.30
CA ALA A 173 -2.86 21.61 4.62
C ALA A 173 -3.99 21.13 5.54
N GLU A 174 -3.65 20.46 6.63
CA GLU A 174 -4.60 19.93 7.60
C GLU A 174 -5.08 21.03 8.56
N PRO A 175 -6.41 21.20 8.78
CA PRO A 175 -6.93 22.13 9.78
C PRO A 175 -6.46 21.69 11.17
N THR A 176 -5.42 22.34 11.68
CA THR A 176 -4.85 22.03 13.00
C THR A 176 -5.78 22.59 14.08
N ILE A 177 -6.44 21.72 14.84
CA ILE A 177 -7.16 22.14 16.06
C ILE A 177 -6.09 22.47 17.11
N LEU A 178 -5.79 23.76 17.26
CA LEU A 178 -4.90 24.26 18.31
C LEU A 178 -5.61 24.22 19.66
N CYS A 179 -5.47 23.11 20.38
CA CYS A 179 -5.84 23.05 21.79
C CYS A 179 -4.81 23.83 22.62
N ARG A 180 -5.08 25.10 22.95
CA ARG A 180 -4.35 25.82 24.01
C ARG A 180 -4.94 25.40 25.35
N SER A 181 -4.11 24.89 26.27
CA SER A 181 -4.46 24.90 27.69
C SER A 181 -4.52 26.36 28.17
N LEU A 182 -5.65 26.75 28.74
CA LEU A 182 -5.80 28.01 29.47
C LEU A 182 -4.92 28.03 30.72
#